data_AF-A0A7C5X6G6-F1
#
_entry.id   AF-A0A7C5X6G6-F1
#
_cell.length_a   1.000
_cell.length_b   1.000
_cell.length_c   1.000
_cell.angle_alpha   90.00
_cell.angle_beta   90.00
_cell.angle_gamma   90.00
#
_symmetry.space_group_name_H-M   'P 1'
#
loop_
_entity.id
_entity.type
_entity.pdbx_description
1 polymer ?
#
loop_
_entity_poly.entity_id
_entity_poly.type
_entity_poly.pdbx_seq_one_letter_code
_entity_poly.pdbx_strand_id
1 'polypeptide(L)'
;MPGSLPQVLLGLVTYVALPILCLLPISYLVRLYVRRVKLDKVLREMEEVAVKLRETSPKKEKKWRLFKSRYDSLYKSVRWLLWLNLLTLWVGVLAMIYLTRYVAYLLEVPPPYSPLRLSWSPFTLIGVKGVDGEWYVVDLFLYLAALGIFNHIHIRISGMKVLYEV
;
A
#
# COMPACT_ATOMS: atom_id res chain seq x y z
N MET A 1 18.47 -29.61 1.32
CA MET A 1 17.55 -30.64 1.88
C MET A 1 16.19 -29.99 2.13
N PRO A 2 15.06 -30.60 1.76
CA PRO A 2 13.76 -29.98 2.03
C PRO A 2 13.57 -29.86 3.54
N GLY A 3 13.38 -28.64 4.02
CA GLY A 3 13.10 -28.39 5.43
C GLY A 3 11.91 -29.21 5.89
N SER A 4 11.94 -29.66 7.15
CA SER A 4 10.81 -30.36 7.77
C SER A 4 9.50 -29.54 7.57
N LEU A 5 8.35 -30.20 7.46
CA LEU A 5 7.02 -29.55 7.32
C LEU A 5 6.83 -28.32 8.24
N PRO A 6 7.25 -28.34 9.52
CA PRO A 6 7.21 -27.17 10.41
C PRO A 6 8.05 -25.97 9.92
N GLN A 7 9.21 -26.20 9.31
CA GLN A 7 10.08 -25.14 8.80
C GLN A 7 9.48 -24.46 7.56
N VAL A 8 8.79 -25.22 6.71
CA VAL A 8 8.06 -24.68 5.55
C VAL A 8 6.88 -23.83 6.00
N LEU A 9 6.13 -24.30 7.00
CA LEU A 9 5.04 -23.54 7.61
C LEU A 9 5.55 -22.26 8.28
N LEU A 10 6.66 -22.32 9.00
CA LEU A 10 7.30 -21.16 9.64
C LEU A 10 7.74 -20.12 8.60
N GLY A 11 8.33 -20.57 7.49
CA GLY A 11 8.67 -19.72 6.35
C GLY A 11 7.42 -19.04 5.77
N LEU A 12 6.36 -19.79 5.46
CA LEU A 12 5.12 -19.22 4.92
C LEU A 12 4.48 -18.21 5.87
N VAL A 13 4.41 -18.50 7.17
CA VAL A 13 3.86 -17.56 8.17
C VAL A 13 4.70 -16.28 8.23
N THR A 14 6.03 -16.40 8.24
CA THR A 14 6.92 -15.24 8.29
C THR A 14 6.81 -14.38 7.03
N TYR A 15 6.68 -14.99 5.85
CA TYR A 15 6.67 -14.27 4.58
C TYR A 15 5.29 -13.82 4.10
N VAL A 16 4.20 -14.28 4.73
CA VAL A 16 2.82 -13.86 4.38
C VAL A 16 2.17 -13.11 5.53
N ALA A 17 2.20 -13.64 6.75
CA ALA A 17 1.51 -13.04 7.89
C ALA A 17 2.21 -11.80 8.41
N LEU A 18 3.56 -11.83 8.50
CA LEU A 18 4.33 -10.70 9.02
C LEU A 18 4.22 -9.45 8.11
N PRO A 19 4.27 -9.57 6.77
CA PRO A 19 3.98 -8.43 5.90
C PRO A 19 2.62 -7.79 6.14
N ILE A 20 1.56 -8.59 6.23
CA ILE A 20 0.21 -8.10 6.47
C ILE A 20 0.15 -7.39 7.82
N LEU A 21 0.73 -7.99 8.87
CA LEU A 21 0.81 -7.40 10.21
C LEU A 21 1.57 -6.07 10.22
N CYS A 22 2.69 -5.97 9.49
CA CYS A 22 3.47 -4.73 9.39
C CYS A 22 2.70 -3.59 8.72
N LEU A 23 1.88 -3.91 7.73
CA LEU A 23 1.16 -2.91 6.94
C LEU A 23 -0.20 -2.53 7.55
N LEU A 24 -0.73 -3.31 8.50
CA LEU A 24 -2.00 -3.00 9.18
C LEU A 24 -1.98 -1.63 9.89
N PRO A 25 -0.97 -1.27 10.71
CA PRO A 25 -0.90 0.05 11.34
C PRO A 25 -1.02 1.21 10.35
N ILE A 26 -0.45 1.04 9.16
CA ILE A 26 -0.49 2.06 8.09
C ILE A 26 -1.92 2.27 7.60
N SER A 27 -2.68 1.19 7.42
CA SER A 27 -4.10 1.27 7.06
C SER A 27 -4.92 2.03 8.10
N TYR A 28 -4.60 1.88 9.39
CA TYR A 28 -5.24 2.63 10.47
C TYR A 28 -4.84 4.10 10.48
N LEU A 29 -3.57 4.42 10.20
CA LEU A 29 -3.12 5.82 10.07
C LEU A 29 -3.86 6.54 8.94
N VAL A 30 -4.00 5.89 7.78
CA VAL A 30 -4.76 6.43 6.65
C VAL A 30 -6.24 6.60 7.03
N ARG A 31 -6.85 5.64 7.74
CA ARG A 31 -8.23 5.78 8.27
C ARG A 31 -8.39 7.02 9.15
N LEU A 32 -7.45 7.27 10.06
CA LEU A 32 -7.51 8.45 10.93
C LEU A 32 -7.46 9.74 10.11
N TYR A 33 -6.64 9.77 9.05
CA TYR A 33 -6.54 10.92 8.16
C TYR A 33 -7.81 11.12 7.33
N VAL A 34 -8.36 10.06 6.72
CA VAL A 34 -9.64 10.07 5.99
C VAL A 34 -10.77 10.62 6.87
N ARG A 35 -10.85 10.14 8.12
CA ARG A 35 -11.83 10.65 9.10
C ARG A 35 -11.62 12.12 9.45
N ARG A 36 -10.37 12.57 9.60
CA ARG A 36 -10.05 13.97 9.87
C ARG A 36 -10.48 14.90 8.74
N VAL A 37 -10.24 14.49 7.49
CA VAL A 37 -10.58 15.28 6.30
C VAL A 37 -12.08 15.22 5.98
N LYS A 38 -12.83 14.27 6.57
CA LYS A 38 -14.24 13.99 6.24
C LYS A 38 -14.42 13.82 4.73
N LEU A 39 -13.64 12.89 4.16
CA LEU A 39 -13.51 12.67 2.73
C LEU A 39 -14.86 12.61 2.00
N ASP A 40 -15.86 11.93 2.58
CA ASP A 40 -17.21 11.82 2.01
C ASP A 40 -17.88 13.17 1.81
N LYS A 41 -17.71 14.08 2.77
CA LYS A 41 -18.25 15.45 2.69
C LYS A 41 -17.50 16.26 1.65
N VAL A 42 -16.18 16.12 1.59
CA VAL A 42 -15.32 16.80 0.61
C VAL A 42 -15.66 16.36 -0.81
N LEU A 43 -15.87 15.06 -1.04
CA LEU A 43 -16.21 14.52 -2.36
C LEU A 43 -17.61 14.99 -2.81
N ARG A 44 -18.62 14.92 -1.93
CA ARG A 44 -19.95 15.45 -2.24
C ARG A 44 -19.93 16.95 -2.54
N GLU A 45 -19.20 17.72 -1.74
CA GLU A 45 -19.06 19.16 -1.95
C GLU A 45 -18.34 19.46 -3.27
N MET A 46 -17.33 18.66 -3.63
CA MET A 46 -16.62 18.80 -4.88
C MET A 46 -17.54 18.50 -6.08
N GLU A 47 -18.39 17.49 -5.99
CA GLU A 47 -19.39 17.15 -7.01
C GLU A 47 -20.44 18.26 -7.16
N GLU A 48 -21.02 18.74 -6.07
CA GLU A 48 -21.97 19.87 -6.08
C GLU A 48 -21.37 21.13 -6.69
N VAL A 49 -20.11 21.44 -6.34
CA VAL A 49 -19.40 22.60 -6.88
C VAL A 49 -19.09 22.40 -8.37
N ALA A 50 -18.75 21.18 -8.80
CA ALA A 50 -18.53 20.86 -10.21
C ALA A 50 -19.81 21.03 -11.05
N VAL A 51 -20.96 20.59 -10.53
CA VAL A 51 -22.27 20.81 -11.18
C VAL A 51 -22.57 22.31 -11.29
N LYS A 52 -22.42 23.07 -10.19
CA LYS A 52 -22.62 24.53 -10.19
C LYS A 52 -21.69 25.26 -11.15
N LEU A 53 -20.44 24.79 -11.32
CA LEU A 53 -19.48 25.31 -12.29
C LEU A 53 -19.92 25.07 -13.73
N ARG A 54 -20.51 23.90 -14.04
CA ARG A 54 -21.03 23.57 -15.37
C ARG A 54 -22.28 24.38 -15.71
N GLU A 55 -23.16 24.61 -14.74
CA GLU A 55 -24.39 25.41 -14.92
C GLU A 55 -24.13 26.92 -14.97
N THR A 56 -23.05 27.40 -14.34
CA THR A 56 -22.73 28.83 -14.30
C THR A 56 -21.96 29.26 -15.54
N SER A 57 -22.63 30.02 -16.43
CA SER A 57 -21.98 30.66 -17.58
C SER A 57 -20.77 31.53 -17.16
N PRO A 58 -19.65 31.50 -17.91
CA PRO A 58 -18.45 32.32 -17.65
C PRO A 58 -18.74 33.83 -17.56
N LYS A 59 -19.87 34.29 -18.13
CA LYS A 59 -20.32 35.68 -18.09
C LYS A 59 -20.59 36.20 -16.66
N LYS A 60 -20.79 35.32 -15.66
CA LYS A 60 -20.88 35.69 -14.22
C LYS A 60 -19.52 35.50 -13.54
N GLU A 61 -18.52 36.22 -14.02
CA GLU A 61 -17.09 35.99 -13.77
C GLU A 61 -16.72 35.90 -12.28
N LYS A 62 -17.28 36.75 -11.41
CA LYS A 62 -17.03 36.70 -9.95
C LYS A 62 -17.51 35.41 -9.30
N LYS A 63 -18.73 34.94 -9.63
CA LYS A 63 -19.27 33.70 -9.06
C LYS A 63 -18.54 32.47 -9.61
N TRP A 64 -18.21 32.49 -10.89
CA TRP A 64 -17.44 31.43 -11.54
C TRP A 64 -16.04 31.27 -10.93
N ARG A 65 -15.29 32.38 -10.73
CA ARG A 65 -13.97 32.36 -10.07
C ARG A 65 -14.05 31.82 -8.64
N LEU A 66 -15.11 32.14 -7.90
CA LEU A 66 -15.29 31.70 -6.51
C LEU A 66 -15.56 30.19 -6.42
N PHE A 67 -16.43 29.65 -7.29
CA PHE A 67 -16.64 28.20 -7.37
C PHE A 67 -15.39 27.46 -7.84
N LYS A 68 -14.67 28.00 -8.82
CA LYS A 68 -13.39 27.43 -9.27
C LYS A 68 -12.35 27.36 -8.15
N SER A 69 -12.16 28.45 -7.41
CA SER A 69 -11.21 28.47 -6.28
C SER A 69 -11.59 27.46 -5.18
N ARG A 70 -12.88 27.32 -4.88
CA ARG A 70 -13.37 26.33 -3.91
C ARG A 70 -13.15 24.91 -4.40
N TYR A 71 -13.43 24.64 -5.68
CA TYR A 71 -13.14 23.35 -6.33
C TYR A 71 -11.64 23.03 -6.27
N ASP A 72 -10.77 23.97 -6.65
CA ASP A 72 -9.32 23.76 -6.64
C ASP A 72 -8.78 23.46 -5.22
N SER A 73 -9.35 24.10 -4.20
CA SER A 73 -9.01 23.83 -2.80
C SER A 73 -9.44 22.43 -2.34
N LEU A 74 -10.66 22.01 -2.69
CA LEU A 74 -11.17 20.66 -2.38
C LEU A 74 -10.35 19.59 -3.12
N TYR A 75 -10.08 19.82 -4.42
CA TYR A 75 -9.25 18.96 -5.25
C TYR A 75 -7.83 18.82 -4.69
N LYS A 76 -7.20 19.92 -4.25
CA LYS A 76 -5.88 19.89 -3.62
C LYS A 76 -5.87 19.06 -2.34
N SER A 77 -6.95 19.08 -1.57
CA SER A 77 -7.09 18.30 -0.34
C SER A 77 -7.19 16.80 -0.63
N VAL A 78 -8.01 16.40 -1.61
CA VAL A 78 -8.12 15.00 -2.07
C VAL A 78 -6.80 14.52 -2.65
N ARG A 79 -6.16 15.32 -3.51
CA ARG A 79 -4.85 15.03 -4.08
C ARG A 79 -3.80 14.79 -2.99
N TRP A 80 -3.76 15.64 -1.96
CA TRP A 80 -2.85 15.45 -0.83
C TRP A 80 -3.10 14.15 -0.08
N LEU A 81 -4.37 13.77 0.11
CA LEU A 81 -4.72 12.50 0.75
C LEU A 81 -4.20 11.30 -0.07
N LEU A 82 -4.35 11.33 -1.39
CA LEU A 82 -3.83 10.28 -2.28
C LEU A 82 -2.30 10.18 -2.21
N TRP A 83 -1.60 11.31 -2.21
CA TRP A 83 -0.14 11.35 -2.07
C TRP A 83 0.32 10.81 -0.72
N LEU A 84 -0.34 11.21 0.37
CA LEU A 84 -0.03 10.72 1.70
C LEU A 84 -0.26 9.20 1.77
N ASN A 85 -1.38 8.70 1.24
CA ASN A 85 -1.65 7.28 1.16
C ASN A 85 -0.53 6.54 0.41
N LEU A 86 -0.16 7.03 -0.78
CA LEU A 86 0.91 6.43 -1.59
C LEU A 86 2.25 6.40 -0.84
N LEU A 87 2.67 7.53 -0.25
CA LEU A 87 3.92 7.61 0.52
C LEU A 87 3.91 6.66 1.72
N THR A 88 2.82 6.63 2.48
CA THR A 88 2.71 5.75 3.65
C THR A 88 2.72 4.28 3.27
N LEU A 89 2.10 3.89 2.16
CA LEU A 89 2.19 2.53 1.63
C LEU A 89 3.61 2.18 1.23
N TRP A 90 4.32 3.06 0.52
CA TRP A 90 5.73 2.82 0.14
C TRP A 90 6.66 2.67 1.34
N VAL A 91 6.55 3.56 2.33
CA VAL A 91 7.29 3.44 3.60
C VAL A 91 6.96 2.11 4.27
N GLY A 92 5.69 1.70 4.24
CA GLY A 92 5.25 0.41 4.72
C GLY A 92 5.89 -0.77 4.02
N VAL A 93 5.91 -0.76 2.69
CA VAL A 93 6.52 -1.83 1.88
C VAL A 93 8.00 -1.98 2.21
N LEU A 94 8.73 -0.85 2.28
CA LEU A 94 10.15 -0.87 2.63
C LEU A 94 10.39 -1.40 4.04
N ALA A 95 9.63 -0.92 5.03
CA ALA A 95 9.72 -1.39 6.41
C ALA A 95 9.37 -2.88 6.53
N MET A 96 8.36 -3.32 5.81
CA MET A 96 7.91 -4.71 5.76
C MET A 96 8.96 -5.64 5.18
N ILE A 97 9.61 -5.28 4.07
CA ILE A 97 10.71 -6.04 3.48
C ILE A 97 11.87 -6.14 4.47
N TYR A 98 12.25 -5.02 5.10
CA TYR A 98 13.33 -4.98 6.07
C TYR A 98 13.04 -5.85 7.30
N LEU A 99 11.85 -5.70 7.89
CA LEU A 99 11.46 -6.43 9.10
C LEU A 99 11.31 -7.92 8.84
N THR A 100 10.73 -8.31 7.69
CA THR A 100 10.58 -9.71 7.32
C THR A 100 11.93 -10.40 7.18
N ARG A 101 12.90 -9.73 6.57
CA ARG A 101 14.28 -10.23 6.48
C ARG A 101 14.95 -10.28 7.85
N TYR A 102 14.77 -9.27 8.70
CA TYR A 102 15.34 -9.27 10.04
C TYR A 102 14.78 -10.41 10.91
N VAL A 103 13.48 -10.64 10.88
CA VAL A 103 12.82 -11.72 11.63
C VAL A 103 13.20 -13.09 11.08
N ALA A 104 13.25 -13.26 9.75
CA ALA A 104 13.69 -14.51 9.13
C ALA A 104 15.15 -14.86 9.49
N TYR A 105 16.02 -13.85 9.63
CA TYR A 105 17.37 -14.03 10.14
C TYR A 105 17.37 -14.51 11.60
N LEU A 106 16.61 -13.85 12.49
CA LEU A 106 16.54 -14.23 13.90
C LEU A 106 15.96 -15.63 14.13
N LEU A 107 15.06 -16.08 13.25
CA LEU A 107 14.42 -17.40 13.35
C LEU A 107 15.20 -18.52 12.63
N GLU A 108 16.40 -18.22 12.12
CA GLU A 108 17.26 -19.17 11.39
C GLU A 108 16.50 -19.94 10.30
N VAL A 109 15.58 -19.27 9.61
CA VAL A 109 14.71 -19.94 8.63
C VAL A 109 15.59 -20.49 7.49
N PRO A 110 15.53 -21.81 7.18
CA PRO A 110 16.45 -22.44 6.24
C PRO A 110 16.23 -21.95 4.79
N PRO A 111 17.26 -22.06 3.92
CA PRO A 111 17.11 -21.80 2.50
C PRO A 111 15.96 -22.61 1.91
N PRO A 112 15.12 -22.03 1.04
CA PRO A 112 15.33 -20.77 0.33
C PRO A 112 14.85 -19.49 1.03
N TYR A 113 14.47 -19.57 2.30
CA TYR A 113 13.88 -18.47 3.07
C TYR A 113 14.88 -17.78 4.01
N SER A 114 16.18 -17.99 3.78
CA SER A 114 17.26 -17.40 4.58
C SER A 114 17.81 -16.14 3.89
N PRO A 115 17.75 -14.96 4.52
CA PRO A 115 18.20 -13.69 3.93
C PRO A 115 19.73 -13.52 3.93
N LEU A 116 20.50 -14.45 4.49
CA LEU A 116 21.96 -14.31 4.64
C LEU A 116 22.77 -14.41 3.34
N ARG A 117 22.17 -14.87 2.23
CA ARG A 117 22.77 -14.71 0.88
C ARG A 117 22.30 -13.38 0.28
N LEU A 118 22.68 -12.29 0.95
CA LEU A 118 22.23 -10.93 0.68
C LEU A 118 23.04 -10.31 -0.48
N SER A 119 22.53 -10.47 -1.69
CA SER A 119 22.63 -9.38 -2.68
C SER A 119 21.72 -8.25 -2.19
N TRP A 120 22.28 -7.06 -1.99
CA TRP A 120 21.58 -5.86 -1.48
C TRP A 120 20.54 -5.30 -2.47
N SER A 121 20.26 -6.01 -3.56
CA SER A 121 19.33 -5.60 -4.60
C SER A 121 17.88 -6.03 -4.28
N PRO A 122 16.91 -5.10 -4.30
CA PRO A 122 15.48 -5.44 -4.28
C PRO A 122 15.03 -6.17 -5.56
N PHE A 123 15.88 -6.22 -6.59
CA PHE A 123 15.65 -6.87 -7.89
C PHE A 123 16.48 -8.14 -8.06
N THR A 124 16.98 -8.74 -6.96
CA THR A 124 17.70 -10.01 -7.09
C THR A 124 16.71 -11.06 -7.60
N LEU A 125 16.77 -11.31 -8.92
CA LEU A 125 16.03 -12.36 -9.62
C LEU A 125 16.61 -13.69 -9.17
N ILE A 126 16.11 -14.17 -8.05
CA ILE A 126 16.43 -15.49 -7.52
C ILE A 126 15.41 -16.44 -8.17
N GLY A 127 15.72 -16.90 -9.38
CA GLY A 127 14.77 -17.64 -10.22
C GLY A 127 15.40 -18.39 -11.40
N VAL A 128 16.67 -18.77 -11.29
CA VAL A 128 17.32 -19.73 -12.19
C VAL A 128 18.04 -20.71 -11.28
N LYS A 129 17.96 -22.02 -11.60
CA LYS A 129 18.70 -23.07 -10.89
C LYS A 129 20.15 -22.62 -10.74
N GLY A 130 20.54 -22.26 -9.52
CA GLY A 130 21.90 -21.80 -9.26
C GLY A 130 22.87 -22.92 -9.61
N VAL A 131 24.09 -22.56 -9.99
CA VAL A 131 25.18 -23.49 -10.31
C VAL A 131 25.38 -24.54 -9.19
N ASP A 132 24.94 -24.22 -7.96
CA ASP A 132 25.02 -25.02 -6.74
C ASP A 132 23.89 -26.07 -6.57
N GLY A 133 22.85 -26.09 -7.42
CA GLY A 133 21.75 -27.08 -7.35
C GLY A 133 20.64 -26.82 -6.32
N GLU A 134 20.67 -25.70 -5.59
CA GLU A 134 19.65 -25.31 -4.61
C GLU A 134 18.41 -24.67 -5.29
N TRP A 135 17.22 -24.97 -4.76
CA TRP A 135 15.93 -24.44 -5.22
C TRP A 135 15.58 -23.19 -4.46
N TYR A 136 15.31 -22.09 -5.16
CA TYR A 136 14.99 -20.81 -4.53
C TYR A 136 13.59 -20.32 -4.88
N VAL A 137 12.84 -19.87 -3.86
CA VAL A 137 11.53 -19.25 -4.01
C VAL A 137 11.73 -17.75 -4.24
N VAL A 138 11.03 -17.21 -5.24
CA VAL A 138 11.14 -15.79 -5.62
C VAL A 138 10.38 -14.96 -4.57
N ASP A 139 11.13 -14.39 -3.62
CA ASP A 139 10.63 -13.45 -2.60
C ASP A 139 9.69 -12.37 -3.18
N LEU A 140 10.02 -11.84 -4.37
CA LEU A 140 9.22 -10.83 -5.04
C LEU A 140 7.78 -11.29 -5.29
N PHE A 141 7.55 -12.52 -5.73
CA PHE A 141 6.19 -13.01 -5.99
C PHE A 141 5.41 -13.23 -4.69
N LEU A 142 6.06 -13.66 -3.61
CA LEU A 142 5.43 -13.76 -2.29
C LEU A 142 5.04 -12.38 -1.75
N TYR A 143 5.93 -11.39 -1.87
CA TYR A 143 5.61 -10.02 -1.48
C TYR A 143 4.49 -9.43 -2.34
N LEU A 144 4.50 -9.65 -3.65
CA LEU A 144 3.42 -9.19 -4.54
C LEU A 144 2.09 -9.85 -4.21
N ALA A 145 2.08 -11.15 -3.92
CA ALA A 145 0.87 -11.86 -3.48
C ALA A 145 0.36 -11.32 -2.12
N ALA A 146 1.25 -11.13 -1.15
CA ALA A 146 0.92 -10.55 0.15
C ALA A 146 0.39 -9.11 0.00
N LEU A 147 0.98 -8.31 -0.88
CA LEU A 147 0.51 -6.95 -1.20
C LEU A 147 -0.85 -6.96 -1.90
N GLY A 148 -1.12 -7.91 -2.79
CA GLY A 148 -2.43 -8.08 -3.42
C GLY A 148 -3.53 -8.37 -2.40
N ILE A 149 -3.27 -9.29 -1.47
CA ILE A 149 -4.16 -9.59 -0.34
C ILE A 149 -4.32 -8.38 0.56
N PHE A 150 -3.20 -7.75 0.92
CA PHE A 150 -3.19 -6.58 1.80
C PHE A 150 -3.96 -5.41 1.19
N ASN A 151 -3.88 -5.16 -0.12
CA ASN A 151 -4.58 -4.06 -0.76
C ASN A 151 -6.10 -4.16 -0.56
N HIS A 152 -6.67 -5.36 -0.66
CA HIS A 152 -8.08 -5.58 -0.40
C HIS A 152 -8.47 -5.24 1.06
N ILE A 153 -7.63 -5.67 2.01
CA ILE A 153 -7.80 -5.37 3.44
C ILE A 153 -7.63 -3.86 3.69
N HIS A 154 -6.62 -3.25 3.08
CA HIS A 154 -6.28 -1.84 3.21
C HIS A 154 -7.43 -0.94 2.78
N ILE A 155 -8.03 -1.16 1.61
CA ILE A 155 -9.17 -0.35 1.12
C ILE A 155 -10.35 -0.42 2.11
N ARG A 156 -10.62 -1.61 2.64
CA ARG A 156 -11.70 -1.83 3.62
C ARG A 156 -11.41 -1.15 4.95
N ILE A 157 -10.16 -1.18 5.39
CA ILE A 157 -9.75 -0.57 6.66
C ILE A 157 -9.64 0.95 6.50
N SER A 158 -8.89 1.45 5.54
CA SER A 158 -8.62 2.88 5.36
C SER A 158 -9.87 3.72 5.12
N GLY A 159 -10.97 3.11 4.65
CA GLY A 159 -12.20 3.81 4.29
C GLY A 159 -12.08 4.52 2.94
N MET A 160 -11.02 4.24 2.17
CA MET A 160 -10.83 4.77 0.83
C MET A 160 -11.82 4.21 -0.20
N LYS A 161 -12.67 3.24 0.15
CA LYS A 161 -13.72 2.71 -0.72
C LYS A 161 -14.56 3.82 -1.38
N VAL A 162 -14.78 4.92 -0.66
CA VAL A 162 -15.55 6.08 -1.13
C VAL A 162 -14.92 6.75 -2.36
N LEU A 163 -13.60 6.67 -2.56
CA LEU A 163 -12.94 7.18 -3.77
C LEU A 163 -13.20 6.33 -5.02
N TYR A 164 -13.65 5.09 -4.85
CA TYR A 164 -13.95 4.17 -5.95
C TYR A 164 -15.44 4.08 -6.25
N GLU A 165 -16.29 4.71 -5.43
CA GLU A 165 -17.76 4.73 -5.57
C GLU A 165 -18.29 6.05 -6.18
N VAL A 166 -17.43 7.06 -6.36
CA VAL A 166 -17.69 8.34 -7.05
C VAL A 166 -17.16 8.27 -8.47
#